data_AF-A0A2E5ZQV9-F1
#
_entry.id   AF-A0A2E5ZQV9-F1
#
_cell.length_a   1.000
_cell.length_b   1.000
_cell.length_c   1.000
_cell.angle_alpha   90.00
_cell.angle_beta   90.00
_cell.angle_gamma   90.00
#
_symmetry.space_group_name_H-M   'P 1'
#
loop_
_entity.id
_entity.type
_entity.pdbx_description
1 polymer ?
#
loop_
_entity_poly.entity_id
_entity_poly.type
_entity_poly.pdbx_seq_one_letter_code
_entity_poly.pdbx_strand_id
1 'polypeptide(L)'
;MLITEITSDLSEKQIWGRRGKKLVRKYRCMGGKRKGRIVANMAQCFAAPNMKARMAMKKTRARLGARMARKARRTKRTNPASIALRRLNKSARR
;
A
#
# COMPACT_ATOMS: atom_id res chain seq x y z
N MET A 1 -20.72 -25.09 20.23
CA MET A 1 -21.12 -23.85 19.53
C MET A 1 -20.43 -23.86 18.17
N LEU A 2 -21.13 -24.30 17.12
CA LEU A 2 -20.58 -24.40 15.77
C LEU A 2 -20.84 -23.08 15.06
N ILE A 3 -19.78 -22.35 14.75
CA ILE A 3 -19.84 -21.15 13.92
C ILE A 3 -19.93 -21.65 12.48
N THR A 4 -21.15 -21.67 11.92
CA THR A 4 -21.40 -22.28 10.61
C THR A 4 -21.06 -21.36 9.45
N GLU A 5 -21.19 -20.04 9.58
CA GLU A 5 -20.69 -19.09 8.57
C GLU A 5 -20.30 -17.75 9.20
N ILE A 6 -19.03 -17.35 9.07
CA ILE A 6 -18.62 -15.95 9.22
C ILE A 6 -18.67 -15.34 7.82
N THR A 7 -19.85 -15.00 7.32
CA THR A 7 -19.96 -14.07 6.18
C THR A 7 -19.73 -12.65 6.70
N SER A 8 -18.56 -12.40 7.31
CA SER A 8 -18.11 -11.03 7.43
C SER A 8 -17.87 -10.58 6.00
N ASP A 9 -18.69 -9.67 5.50
CA ASP A 9 -18.34 -8.82 4.38
C ASP A 9 -16.95 -8.25 4.69
N LEU A 10 -15.90 -8.93 4.23
CA LEU A 10 -14.54 -8.42 4.29
C LEU A 10 -14.54 -7.28 3.29
N SER A 11 -14.99 -6.11 3.76
CA SER A 11 -14.87 -4.82 3.08
C SER A 11 -13.40 -4.37 3.04
N GLU A 12 -12.49 -5.32 2.80
CA GLU A 12 -11.10 -5.06 2.54
C GLU A 12 -11.01 -4.27 1.25
N LYS A 13 -10.92 -2.95 1.42
CA LYS A 13 -10.93 -2.01 0.31
C LYS A 13 -9.81 -2.37 -0.68
N GLN A 14 -10.20 -2.94 -1.81
CA GLN A 14 -9.31 -3.21 -2.92
C GLN A 14 -8.92 -1.86 -3.54
N ILE A 15 -7.63 -1.61 -3.64
CA ILE A 15 -7.07 -0.33 -4.07
C ILE A 15 -6.16 -0.59 -5.27
N TRP A 16 -6.16 0.35 -6.21
CA TRP A 16 -5.18 0.30 -7.28
C TRP A 16 -3.81 0.71 -6.77
N GLY A 17 -2.78 -0.05 -7.16
CA GLY A 17 -1.38 0.19 -6.91
C GLY A 17 -0.57 0.17 -8.19
N ARG A 18 0.69 0.63 -8.12
CA ARG A 18 1.66 0.53 -9.22
C ARG A 18 2.80 -0.44 -8.86
N ARG A 19 3.19 -1.29 -9.81
CA ARG A 19 4.44 -2.08 -9.78
C ARG A 19 5.21 -1.78 -11.07
N GLY A 20 6.32 -1.05 -10.95
CA GLY A 20 7.06 -0.59 -12.13
C GLY A 20 6.20 0.31 -13.02
N LYS A 21 5.97 -0.10 -14.28
CA LYS A 21 5.10 0.61 -15.24
C LYS A 21 3.65 0.08 -15.28
N LYS A 22 3.34 -1.02 -14.58
CA LYS A 22 2.01 -1.66 -14.61
C LYS A 22 1.14 -1.22 -13.42
N LEU A 23 -0.17 -1.13 -13.66
CA LEU A 23 -1.19 -0.99 -12.62
C LEU A 23 -1.62 -2.38 -12.15
N VAL A 24 -1.71 -2.55 -10.84
CA VAL A 24 -2.07 -3.83 -10.19
C VAL A 24 -3.04 -3.57 -9.06
N ARG A 25 -3.93 -4.52 -8.79
CA ARG A 25 -4.78 -4.48 -7.59
C ARG A 25 -3.96 -4.79 -6.34
N LYS A 26 -4.29 -4.13 -5.23
CA LYS A 26 -3.67 -4.25 -3.91
C LYS A 26 -4.75 -4.20 -2.83
N TYR A 27 -4.39 -4.58 -1.62
CA TYR A 27 -5.30 -4.61 -0.48
C TYR A 27 -4.88 -3.58 0.57
N ARG A 28 -5.85 -2.96 1.25
CA ARG A 28 -5.60 -2.09 2.41
C ARG A 28 -5.93 -2.85 3.69
N CYS A 29 -4.94 -3.00 4.56
CA CYS A 29 -5.16 -3.62 5.87
C CYS A 29 -6.09 -2.75 6.73
N MET A 30 -7.14 -3.35 7.29
CA MET A 30 -8.16 -2.63 8.08
C MET A 30 -7.88 -2.63 9.58
N GLY A 31 -7.22 -3.67 10.10
CA GLY A 31 -6.95 -3.86 11.52
C GLY A 31 -5.50 -4.25 11.85
N GLY A 32 -5.22 -4.42 13.14
CA GLY A 32 -3.94 -4.90 13.67
C GLY A 32 -2.75 -3.94 13.55
N LYS A 33 -1.53 -4.46 13.81
CA LYS A 33 -0.27 -3.69 13.82
C LYS A 33 0.10 -3.04 12.48
N ARG A 34 -0.50 -3.49 11.36
CA ARG A 34 -0.28 -2.96 10.00
C ARG A 34 -1.49 -2.19 9.44
N LYS A 35 -2.43 -1.77 10.30
CA LYS A 35 -3.62 -0.99 9.94
C LYS A 35 -3.26 0.18 8.99
N GLY A 36 -4.02 0.33 7.92
CA GLY A 36 -3.86 1.38 6.91
C GLY A 36 -2.77 1.12 5.86
N ARG A 37 -1.95 0.08 6.00
CA ARG A 37 -0.90 -0.26 5.02
C ARG A 37 -1.50 -0.88 3.75
N ILE A 38 -0.93 -0.54 2.60
CA ILE A 38 -1.26 -1.14 1.31
C ILE A 38 -0.28 -2.29 1.03
N VAL A 39 -0.81 -3.50 0.84
CA VAL A 39 -0.05 -4.74 0.68
C VAL A 39 -0.37 -5.43 -0.65
N ALA A 40 0.48 -6.36 -1.07
CA ALA A 40 0.26 -7.14 -2.29
C ALA A 40 -0.68 -8.32 -2.01
N ASN A 41 -0.45 -9.03 -0.90
CA ASN A 41 -1.24 -10.20 -0.50
C ASN A 41 -1.88 -9.93 0.87
N MET A 42 -3.09 -10.45 1.10
CA MET A 42 -3.87 -10.22 2.33
C MET A 42 -3.15 -10.74 3.58
N ALA A 43 -2.51 -11.92 3.50
CA ALA A 43 -1.73 -12.50 4.59
C ALA A 43 -0.62 -11.56 5.13
N GLN A 44 -0.14 -10.62 4.32
CA GLN A 44 0.86 -9.64 4.75
C GLN A 44 0.31 -8.63 5.77
N CYS A 45 -1.00 -8.50 5.96
CA CYS A 45 -1.57 -7.64 7.00
C CYS A 45 -1.26 -8.14 8.41
N PHE A 46 -1.16 -9.46 8.59
CA PHE A 46 -0.96 -10.10 9.88
C PHE A 46 0.51 -10.47 10.17
N ALA A 47 1.38 -10.40 9.16
CA ALA A 47 2.79 -10.74 9.31
C ALA A 47 3.54 -9.81 10.30
N ALA A 48 4.48 -10.37 11.05
CA ALA A 48 5.32 -9.61 11.99
C ALA A 48 6.19 -8.55 11.26
N PRO A 49 6.40 -7.35 11.83
CA PRO A 49 7.27 -6.34 11.23
C PRO A 49 8.75 -6.79 11.18
N ASN A 50 9.41 -6.64 10.03
CA ASN A 50 10.85 -6.86 9.94
C ASN A 50 11.62 -5.67 10.57
N MET A 51 12.21 -5.90 11.74
CA MET A 51 12.90 -4.87 12.52
C MET A 51 14.18 -4.38 11.87
N LYS A 52 14.98 -5.28 11.28
CA LYS A 52 16.23 -4.94 10.58
C LYS A 52 15.95 -3.98 9.42
N ALA A 53 14.95 -4.29 8.60
CA ALA A 53 14.54 -3.44 7.48
C ALA A 53 14.00 -2.07 7.96
N ARG A 54 13.28 -2.04 9.09
CA ARG A 54 12.79 -0.80 9.70
C ARG A 54 13.95 0.13 10.08
N MET A 55 14.95 -0.42 10.76
CA MET A 55 16.11 0.36 11.20
C MET A 55 16.96 0.84 10.03
N ALA A 56 17.18 -0.01 9.03
CA ALA A 56 17.88 0.38 7.80
C ALA A 56 17.16 1.54 7.09
N MET A 57 15.84 1.43 6.90
CA MET A 57 15.06 2.49 6.25
C MET A 57 15.07 3.81 7.05
N LYS A 58 15.11 3.76 8.39
CA LYS A 58 15.25 4.96 9.24
C LYS A 58 16.57 5.69 8.92
N LYS A 59 17.69 4.95 8.87
CA LYS A 59 19.01 5.49 8.50
C LYS A 59 19.02 6.05 7.06
N THR A 60 18.44 5.33 6.09
CA THR A 60 18.37 5.80 4.69
C THR A 60 17.51 7.06 4.55
N ARG A 61 16.40 7.17 5.28
CA ARG A 61 15.54 8.36 5.25
C ARG A 61 16.23 9.59 5.84
N ALA A 62 17.00 9.42 6.92
CA ALA A 62 17.78 10.51 7.49
C ALA A 62 18.80 11.06 6.47
N ARG A 63 19.48 10.18 5.71
CA ARG A 63 20.50 10.58 4.74
C ARG A 63 19.95 11.10 3.41
N LEU A 64 18.91 10.44 2.87
CA LEU A 64 18.47 10.62 1.47
C LEU A 64 17.00 11.00 1.33
N GLY A 65 16.29 11.27 2.43
CA GLY A 65 14.85 11.54 2.46
C GLY A 65 14.41 12.61 1.47
N ALA A 66 15.08 13.76 1.48
CA ALA A 66 14.76 14.89 0.61
C ALA A 66 14.95 14.54 -0.88
N ARG A 67 16.02 13.81 -1.23
CA ARG A 67 16.28 13.38 -2.60
C ARG A 67 15.24 12.36 -3.07
N MET A 68 14.88 11.39 -2.21
CA MET A 68 13.82 10.42 -2.51
C MET A 68 12.47 11.11 -2.74
N ALA A 69 12.12 12.09 -1.90
CA ALA A 69 10.87 12.84 -2.02
C ALA A 69 10.82 13.65 -3.33
N ARG A 70 11.92 14.31 -3.72
CA ARG A 70 12.02 15.02 -5.02
C ARG A 70 11.82 14.07 -6.20
N LYS A 71 12.54 12.95 -6.23
CA LYS A 71 12.39 11.93 -7.29
C LYS A 71 10.96 11.38 -7.35
N ALA A 72 10.37 11.07 -6.19
CA ALA A 72 8.99 10.57 -6.12
C ALA A 72 7.96 11.57 -6.66
N ARG A 73 8.11 12.88 -6.36
CA ARG A 73 7.23 13.93 -6.90
C ARG A 73 7.31 14.01 -8.43
N ARG A 74 8.53 13.97 -8.99
CA ARG A 74 8.74 13.95 -10.45
C ARG A 74 8.04 12.74 -11.09
N THR A 75 8.26 11.54 -10.56
CA THR A 75 7.64 10.31 -11.08
C THR A 75 6.11 10.32 -10.97
N LYS A 76 5.54 10.91 -9.91
CA LYS A 76 4.07 11.03 -9.77
C LYS A 76 3.46 12.00 -10.78
N ARG A 77 4.22 13.02 -11.23
CA ARG A 77 3.77 14.02 -12.20
C ARG A 77 3.84 13.50 -13.64
N THR A 78 4.88 12.75 -14.01
CA THR A 78 5.15 12.41 -15.42
C THR A 78 4.78 10.98 -15.82
N ASN A 79 4.84 10.01 -14.89
CA ASN A 79 4.61 8.61 -15.26
C ASN A 79 3.11 8.36 -15.55
N PRO A 80 2.74 7.85 -16.74
CA PRO A 80 1.34 7.63 -17.12
C PRO A 80 0.60 6.70 -16.15
N ALA A 81 1.26 5.64 -15.68
CA ALA A 81 0.68 4.72 -14.70
C ALA A 81 0.45 5.40 -13.34
N SER A 82 1.30 6.35 -12.91
CA SER A 82 1.07 7.11 -11.67
C SER A 82 -0.11 8.09 -11.79
N ILE A 83 -0.30 8.68 -12.98
CA ILE A 83 -1.42 9.58 -13.26
C ILE A 83 -2.73 8.79 -13.27
N ALA A 84 -2.77 7.67 -14.00
CA ALA A 84 -3.92 6.77 -14.05
C ALA A 84 -4.28 6.21 -12.66
N LEU A 85 -3.28 5.80 -11.86
CA LEU A 85 -3.45 5.37 -10.46
C LEU A 85 -4.26 6.38 -9.63
N ARG A 86 -3.95 7.67 -9.77
CA ARG A 86 -4.62 8.75 -9.04
C ARG A 86 -6.08 8.90 -9.49
N ARG A 87 -6.36 8.76 -10.79
CA ARG A 87 -7.72 8.83 -11.36
C ARG A 87 -8.58 7.66 -10.85
N LEU A 88 -8.07 6.43 -10.95
CA LEU A 88 -8.77 5.21 -10.54
C LEU A 88 -9.12 5.22 -9.04
N ASN A 89 -8.17 5.60 -8.18
CA ASN A 89 -8.42 5.65 -6.74
C ASN A 89 -9.32 6.83 -6.31
N LYS A 90 -9.45 7.90 -7.12
CA LYS A 90 -10.42 8.98 -6.88
C LYS A 90 -11.84 8.56 -7.25
N SER A 91 -11.99 7.86 -8.38
CA SER A 91 -13.28 7.30 -8.81
C SER A 91 -13.79 6.26 -7.81
N ALA A 92 -12.95 5.37 -7.28
CA ALA A 92 -13.32 4.37 -6.28
C ALA A 92 -13.66 4.93 -4.88
N ARG A 93 -13.76 6.25 -4.73
CA ARG A 93 -14.21 6.93 -3.49
C ARG A 93 -15.56 7.64 -3.69
N ARG A 94 -15.97 7.89 -4.93
CA ARG A 94 -17.34 8.29 -5.25
C ARG A 94 -18.22 7.06 -5.15
#